data_AF-R5J1E3-F1
#
_entry.id   AF-R5J1E3-F1
#
_cell.length_a   1.000
_cell.length_b   1.000
_cell.length_c   1.000
_cell.angle_alpha   90.00
_cell.angle_beta   90.00
_cell.angle_gamma   90.00
#
_symmetry.space_group_name_H-M   'P 1'
#
loop_
_entity.id
_entity.type
_entity.pdbx_description
1 polymer ?
#
loop_
_entity_poly.entity_id
_entity_poly.type
_entity_poly.pdbx_seq_one_letter_code
_entity_poly.pdbx_strand_id
1 'polypeptide(L)' 'MTKVVVRNGNVDGALRNLKAANSKDGSLAQLREKQDGYLKPGVRRRNAKKEGIKNTRRRNRRENRGY' A
#
# COMPACT_ATOMS: atom_id res chain seq x y z
N MET A 1 -2.32 -4.75 -11.77
CA MET A 1 -1.60 -6.03 -11.93
C MET A 1 -0.19 -5.71 -12.38
N THR A 2 0.80 -5.91 -11.53
CA THR A 2 2.17 -5.44 -11.73
C THR A 2 3.05 -6.50 -12.37
N LYS A 3 3.68 -6.19 -13.50
CA LYS A 3 4.69 -7.03 -14.15
C LYS A 3 6.08 -6.49 -13.82
N VAL A 4 6.94 -7.31 -13.23
CA VAL A 4 8.36 -6.99 -12.99
C VAL A 4 9.21 -7.91 -13.83
N VAL A 5 10.04 -7.33 -14.69
CA VAL A 5 10.99 -8.08 -15.53
C VAL A 5 12.29 -8.25 -14.75
N VAL A 6 12.76 -9.48 -14.62
CA VAL A 6 14.07 -9.78 -14.02
C VAL A 6 15.14 -9.43 -15.05
N ARG A 7 16.08 -8.56 -14.68
CA ARG A 7 17.24 -8.21 -15.52
C ARG A 7 18.50 -8.84 -14.91
N ASN A 8 19.38 -9.34 -15.78
CA ASN A 8 20.71 -9.85 -15.43
C ASN A 8 20.71 -10.98 -14.37
N GLY A 9 19.66 -11.82 -14.34
CA GLY A 9 19.56 -12.93 -13.39
C GLY A 9 19.41 -12.52 -11.93
N ASN A 10 19.25 -11.23 -11.61
CA ASN A 10 19.11 -10.75 -10.24
C ASN A 10 17.66 -10.94 -9.74
N VAL A 11 17.37 -12.16 -9.30
CA VAL A 11 16.05 -12.55 -8.80
C VAL A 11 15.69 -11.82 -7.50
N ASP A 12 16.63 -11.67 -6.57
CA ASP A 12 16.39 -11.00 -5.28
C ASP A 12 16.03 -9.52 -5.43
N GLY A 13 16.73 -8.81 -6.31
CA GLY A 13 16.41 -7.43 -6.64
C GLY A 13 15.02 -7.31 -7.27
N ALA A 14 14.67 -8.25 -8.16
CA ALA A 14 13.36 -8.28 -8.78
C ALA A 14 12.25 -8.58 -7.78
N LEU A 15 12.45 -9.48 -6.81
CA LEU A 15 11.49 -9.77 -5.74
C LEU A 15 11.25 -8.56 -4.83
N ARG A 16 12.31 -7.85 -4.46
CA ARG A 16 12.20 -6.61 -3.68
C ARG A 16 11.40 -5.55 -4.43
N ASN A 17 11.67 -5.39 -5.71
CA ASN A 17 10.95 -4.45 -6.58
C ASN A 17 9.49 -4.86 -6.78
N LEU A 18 9.21 -6.16 -6.93
CA LEU A 18 7.86 -6.69 -7.01
C LEU A 18 7.06 -6.37 -5.75
N LYS A 19 7.65 -6.60 -4.57
CA LYS A 19 7.02 -6.25 -3.28
C LYS A 19 6.69 -4.75 -3.20
N ALA A 20 7.63 -3.90 -3.59
CA ALA A 20 7.43 -2.45 -3.59
C ALA A 20 6.37 -2.00 -4.61
N ALA A 21 6.40 -2.55 -5.83
CA ALA A 21 5.42 -2.27 -6.88
C ALA A 21 4.01 -2.72 -6.49
N ASN A 22 3.89 -3.91 -5.90
CA ASN A 22 2.61 -4.44 -5.41
C ASN A 22 2.02 -3.58 -4.28
N SER A 23 2.88 -3.06 -3.39
CA SER A 23 2.46 -2.14 -2.33
C SER A 23 1.94 -0.80 -2.88
N LYS A 24 2.46 -0.35 -4.04
CA LYS A 24 1.98 0.86 -4.73
C LYS A 24 0.67 0.62 -5.49
N ASP A 25 0.52 -0.54 -6.12
CA ASP A 25 -0.70 -0.94 -6.85
C ASP A 25 -1.90 -1.13 -5.89
N GLY A 26 -1.63 -1.47 -4.62
CA GLY A 26 -2.67 -1.59 -3.59
C GLY A 26 -3.62 -2.79 -3.78
N SER A 27 -3.30 -3.68 -4.74
CA SER A 27 -4.10 -4.85 -5.12
C SER A 27 -4.40 -5.78 -3.93
N LEU A 28 -3.42 -6.04 -3.07
CA LEU A 28 -3.60 -6.87 -1.87
C LEU A 28 -4.48 -6.21 -0.82
N ALA A 29 -4.45 -4.87 -0.71
CA ALA A 29 -5.32 -4.15 0.22
C ALA A 29 -6.78 -4.24 -0.25
N GLN A 30 -7.01 -4.07 -1.56
CA GLN A 30 -8.33 -4.25 -2.16
C GLN A 30 -8.84 -5.69 -2.03
N LEU A 31 -7.95 -6.69 -2.18
CA LEU A 31 -8.32 -8.09 -1.98
C LEU A 31 -8.76 -8.36 -0.55
N ARG A 32 -8.07 -7.81 0.45
CA ARG A 32 -8.46 -7.92 1.87
C ARG A 32 -9.81 -7.26 2.13
N GLU A 33 -10.04 -6.05 1.63
CA GLU A 33 -11.35 -5.40 1.75
C GLU A 33 -12.48 -6.21 1.11
N LYS A 34 -12.21 -6.92 0.01
CA LYS A 34 -13.20 -7.82 -0.61
C LYS A 34 -13.40 -9.11 0.19
N GLN A 35 -12.35 -9.64 0.81
CA GLN A 35 -12.40 -10.84 1.64
C GLN A 35 -13.19 -10.60 2.94
N ASP A 36 -13.10 -9.39 3.51
CA ASP A 36 -13.89 -8.95 4.66
C ASP A 36 -15.40 -8.83 4.36
N GLY A 37 -15.81 -8.99 3.10
CA GLY A 37 -17.21 -9.06 2.69
C GLY A 37 -17.90 -7.69 2.65
N TYR A 38 -19.19 -7.66 2.98
CA TYR A 38 -19.98 -6.43 2.95
C TYR A 38 -19.75 -5.57 4.20
N LEU A 39 -19.12 -4.41 4.02
CA LEU A 39 -19.05 -3.35 5.03
C LEU A 39 -20.06 -2.24 4.73
N LYS A 40 -20.81 -1.83 5.75
CA LYS A 40 -21.71 -0.67 5.64
C LYS A 40 -20.93 0.57 5.15
N PRO A 41 -21.51 1.42 4.28
CA PRO A 41 -20.82 2.59 3.73
C PRO A 41 -20.19 3.52 4.78
N GLY A 42 -20.87 3.71 5.92
CA GLY A 42 -20.34 4.52 7.02
C GLY A 42 -19.07 3.95 7.66
N VAL A 43 -18.96 2.62 7.77
CA VAL A 43 -17.77 1.94 8.29
C VAL A 43 -16.61 2.10 7.30
N ARG A 44 -16.88 1.92 6.00
CA ARG A 44 -15.89 2.14 4.93
C ARG A 44 -15.32 3.56 4.95
N ARG A 45 -16.19 4.58 5.04
CA ARG A 45 -15.77 6.00 5.13
C ARG A 45 -14.93 6.26 6.38
N ARG A 46 -15.30 5.68 7.53
CA ARG A 46 -14.54 5.83 8.78
C ARG A 46 -13.15 5.20 8.69
N ASN A 47 -13.04 4.02 8.10
CA ASN A 47 -11.76 3.33 7.92
C ASN A 47 -10.85 4.09 6.95
N ALA A 48 -11.39 4.55 5.82
CA ALA A 48 -10.65 5.40 4.87
C ALA A 48 -10.14 6.69 5.54
N LYS A 49 -10.97 7.35 6.35
CA LYS A 49 -10.56 8.56 7.10
C LYS A 49 -9.44 8.26 8.11
N LYS A 50 -9.54 7.14 8.84
CA LYS A 50 -8.51 6.72 9.81
C LYS A 50 -7.16 6.45 9.13
N GLU A 51 -7.16 5.73 8.01
CA GLU A 51 -5.94 5.44 7.26
C GLU A 51 -5.34 6.71 6.63
N GLY A 52 -6.18 7.62 6.12
CA GLY A 52 -5.74 8.94 5.65
C GLY A 52 -5.01 9.74 6.74
N ILE A 53 -5.62 9.87 7.93
CA ILE A 53 -5.00 10.57 9.07
C ILE A 53 -3.65 9.94 9.44
N LYS A 54 -3.57 8.61 9.48
CA LYS A 54 -2.34 7.88 9.80
C LYS A 54 -1.24 8.14 8.77
N ASN A 55 -1.58 8.16 7.48
CA ASN A 55 -0.64 8.45 6.40
C ASN A 55 -0.15 9.90 6.44
N THR A 56 -1.03 10.87 6.65
CA THR A 56 -0.64 12.28 6.80
C THR A 56 0.27 12.47 8.02
N ARG A 57 -0.08 11.90 9.18
CA ARG A 57 0.78 11.96 10.37
C ARG A 57 2.16 11.36 10.14
N ARG A 58 2.24 10.23 9.42
CA ARG A 58 3.51 9.59 9.06
C ARG A 58 4.33 10.45 8.10
N ARG A 59 3.68 11.08 7.12
CA ARG A 59 4.31 11.98 6.15
C ARG A 59 4.89 13.20 6.85
N ASN A 60 4.09 13.92 7.63
CA ASN A 60 4.52 15.11 8.36
C ASN A 60 5.67 14.80 9.32
N ARG A 61 5.65 13.64 9.99
CA ARG A 61 6.78 13.22 10.84
C ARG A 61 8.08 13.01 10.06
N ARG A 62 8.02 12.53 8.82
CA ARG A 62 9.21 12.37 7.97
C ARG A 62 9.71 13.74 7.50
N GLU A 63 8.81 14.61 7.07
CA GLU A 63 9.15 15.97 6.61
C GLU A 63 9.77 16.80 7.75
N ASN A 64 9.19 16.77 8.94
CA ASN A 64 9.69 17.53 10.10
C ASN A 64 11.02 16.98 10.70
N ARG A 65 11.43 15.76 10.34
CA ARG A 65 12.72 15.18 10.77
C ARG A 65 13.85 15.46 9.79
N GLY A 66 13.53 16.00 8.60
CA GLY A 66 14.49 16.36 7.56
C GLY A 66 14.95 17.81 7.61
N TYR A 67 14.55 18.56 8.64
CA TYR A 67 15.10 19.86 9.03
C TYR A 67 15.99 19.67 10.27
#